data_AF-A0A538BIN6-F1
#
_entry.id   AF-A0A538BIN6-F1
#
_cell.length_a   1.000
_cell.length_b   1.000
_cell.length_c   1.000
_cell.angle_alpha   90.00
_cell.angle_beta   90.00
_cell.angle_gamma   90.00
#
_symmetry.space_group_name_H-M   'P 1'
#
loop_
_entity.id
_entity.type
_entity.pdbx_description
1 polymer ?
#
loop_
_entity_poly.entity_id
_entity_poly.type
_entity_poly.pdbx_seq_one_letter_code
_entity_poly.pdbx_strand_id
1 'polypeptide(L)'
;MTVRRIELQHPVDLRRTIFPLIRGTGDPTARVEGGTVWRAVRTPDGPATMKLRQSAISTIEAEAWGPGAECAVAVDAPGAVGSFDDPTSFVARDPMVALAWRDHRTVLLTRADPFPVLVAAVLEQKVMGTEARTAWRRVVRMTADEAPGDHGLRLPPDAERVASLPPSELTRLGVTGTRAATLREVARHPKKIAALAGAPFNEARSWLRRLPGVGPWTEAEVARLALGDPDAVSVGDFHLPNIVAWALAGETRGTDDRMLELLEPYRGQRGRVQLLLEASGITAPRFGPKLERRTFF
;
A
#
# COMPACT_ATOMS: atom_id res chain seq x y z
N MET A 1 15.93 -0.11 22.43
CA MET A 1 14.46 -0.23 22.26
C MET A 1 13.89 1.12 22.60
N THR A 2 13.04 1.67 21.73
CA THR A 2 12.38 2.96 21.93
C THR A 2 10.87 2.72 22.02
N VAL A 3 10.17 3.44 22.89
CA VAL A 3 8.72 3.33 23.07
C VAL A 3 8.09 4.71 22.95
N ARG A 4 6.98 4.80 22.22
CA ARG A 4 6.22 6.03 22.06
C ARG A 4 4.71 5.74 22.04
N ARG A 5 3.96 6.61 22.71
CA ARG A 5 2.51 6.65 22.60
C ARG A 5 2.12 7.65 21.52
N ILE A 6 1.26 7.24 20.59
CA ILE A 6 0.76 8.04 19.47
C ILE A 6 -0.72 8.29 19.72
N GLU A 7 -1.08 9.55 19.87
CA GLU A 7 -2.47 9.99 19.95
C GLU A 7 -2.93 10.46 18.57
N LEU A 8 -4.02 9.87 18.10
CA LEU A 8 -4.64 10.18 16.81
C LEU A 8 -5.76 11.19 17.01
N GLN A 9 -5.92 12.08 16.03
CA GLN A 9 -7.04 13.03 16.01
C GLN A 9 -8.38 12.31 15.75
N HIS A 10 -8.34 11.15 15.11
CA HIS A 10 -9.51 10.38 14.70
C HIS A 10 -9.43 8.94 15.22
N PRO A 11 -10.57 8.31 15.54
CA PRO A 11 -10.66 6.87 15.76
C PRO A 11 -10.01 6.06 14.64
N VAL A 12 -9.30 4.99 14.99
CA VAL A 12 -8.63 4.11 14.03
C VAL A 12 -9.03 2.66 14.22
N ASP A 13 -9.14 1.92 13.12
CA ASP A 13 -9.01 0.45 13.10
C ASP A 13 -7.59 0.17 12.62
N LEU A 14 -6.67 -0.08 13.57
CA LEU A 14 -5.23 -0.25 13.27
C LEU A 14 -5.01 -1.35 12.22
N ARG A 15 -5.69 -2.49 12.38
CA ARG A 15 -5.48 -3.65 11.53
C ARG A 15 -5.93 -3.37 10.10
N ARG A 16 -7.12 -2.77 9.91
CA ARG A 16 -7.62 -2.43 8.57
C ARG A 16 -6.82 -1.31 7.92
N THR A 17 -6.41 -0.31 8.70
CA THR A 17 -5.61 0.84 8.21
C THR A 17 -4.27 0.37 7.65
N ILE A 18 -3.55 -0.51 8.36
CA ILE A 18 -2.20 -0.93 7.93
C ILE A 18 -2.22 -2.10 6.94
N PHE A 19 -3.35 -2.83 6.83
CA PHE A 19 -3.46 -4.03 5.99
C PHE A 19 -2.97 -3.84 4.54
N PRO A 20 -3.26 -2.72 3.85
CA PRO A 20 -2.76 -2.47 2.50
C PRO A 20 -1.22 -2.42 2.38
N LEU A 21 -0.50 -2.22 3.48
CA LEU A 21 0.96 -2.25 3.51
C LEU A 21 1.53 -3.67 3.71
N ILE A 22 0.68 -4.67 3.97
CA ILE A 22 1.06 -6.06 4.26
C ILE A 22 0.72 -6.98 3.08
N ARG A 23 1.71 -7.72 2.58
CA ARG A 23 1.62 -8.58 1.38
C ARG A 23 1.14 -10.00 1.73
N GLY A 24 0.03 -10.06 2.47
CA GLY A 24 -0.63 -11.29 2.92
C GLY A 24 0.02 -11.92 4.15
N THR A 25 -0.52 -13.06 4.60
CA THR A 25 -0.11 -13.73 5.86
C THR A 25 1.33 -14.26 5.85
N GLY A 26 1.93 -14.43 4.68
CA GLY A 26 3.31 -14.87 4.51
C GLY A 26 4.30 -13.74 4.23
N ASP A 27 3.92 -12.48 4.45
CA ASP A 27 4.82 -11.34 4.24
C ASP A 27 6.02 -11.41 5.21
N PRO A 28 7.27 -11.47 4.71
CA PRO A 28 8.45 -11.50 5.55
C PRO A 28 8.74 -10.17 6.24
N THR A 29 8.13 -9.07 5.79
CA THR A 29 8.41 -7.73 6.29
C THR A 29 7.41 -7.24 7.34
N ALA A 30 6.28 -7.92 7.47
CA ALA A 30 5.22 -7.55 8.40
C ALA A 30 4.35 -8.74 8.80
N ARG A 31 3.81 -8.72 10.01
CA ARG A 31 2.78 -9.67 10.45
C ARG A 31 1.77 -9.03 11.38
N VAL A 32 0.59 -9.64 11.47
CA VAL A 32 -0.44 -9.26 12.46
C VAL A 32 -0.70 -10.47 13.36
N GLU A 33 -0.59 -10.29 14.66
CA GLU A 33 -0.73 -11.33 15.67
C GLU A 33 -1.48 -10.77 16.89
N GLY A 34 -2.64 -11.36 17.23
CA GLY A 34 -3.41 -10.96 18.41
C GLY A 34 -3.76 -9.47 18.49
N GLY A 35 -3.99 -8.81 17.35
CA GLY A 35 -4.24 -7.35 17.28
C GLY A 35 -2.99 -6.48 17.37
N THR A 36 -1.80 -7.08 17.48
CA THR A 36 -0.50 -6.41 17.38
C THR A 36 0.01 -6.50 15.96
N VAL A 37 0.55 -5.40 15.45
CA VAL A 37 1.16 -5.34 14.12
C VAL A 37 2.67 -5.22 14.28
N TRP A 38 3.40 -6.09 13.62
CA TRP A 38 4.86 -6.01 13.52
C TRP A 38 5.23 -5.63 12.10
N ARG A 39 6.18 -4.71 11.93
CA ARG A 39 6.64 -4.27 10.62
C ARG A 39 8.11 -3.86 10.66
N ALA A 40 8.88 -4.30 9.68
CA ALA A 40 10.26 -3.87 9.48
C ALA A 40 10.32 -2.65 8.56
N VAL A 41 11.22 -1.72 8.84
CA VAL A 41 11.44 -0.49 8.06
C VAL A 41 12.92 -0.19 7.89
N ARG A 42 13.23 0.47 6.78
CA ARG A 42 14.51 1.14 6.57
C ARG A 42 14.28 2.63 6.80
N THR A 43 14.91 3.18 7.83
CA THR A 43 14.83 4.62 8.15
C THR A 43 16.12 5.32 7.73
N PRO A 44 16.14 6.66 7.62
CA PRO A 44 17.38 7.42 7.41
C PRO A 44 18.47 7.12 8.44
N ASP A 45 18.09 6.81 9.68
CA ASP A 45 19.00 6.52 10.80
C ASP A 45 19.40 5.03 10.88
N GLY A 46 18.90 4.21 9.95
CA GLY A 46 19.20 2.79 9.85
C GLY A 46 17.97 1.89 9.94
N PRO A 47 18.19 0.56 9.97
CA PRO A 47 17.10 -0.41 10.00
C PRO A 47 16.38 -0.41 11.35
N ALA A 48 15.08 -0.69 11.32
CA ALA A 48 14.30 -0.90 12.53
C ALA A 48 13.19 -1.94 12.33
N THR A 49 12.81 -2.58 13.44
CA THR A 49 11.54 -3.29 13.57
C THR A 49 10.64 -2.45 14.46
N MET A 50 9.38 -2.27 14.08
CA MET A 50 8.36 -1.67 14.93
C MET A 50 7.25 -2.67 15.28
N LYS A 51 6.72 -2.51 16.47
CA LYS A 51 5.54 -3.19 17.01
C LYS A 51 4.51 -2.13 17.35
N LEU A 52 3.31 -2.27 16.81
CA LEU A 52 2.21 -1.33 16.97
C LEU A 52 1.04 -2.06 17.62
N ARG A 53 0.51 -1.50 18.71
CA ARG A 53 -0.66 -2.04 19.40
C ARG A 53 -1.64 -0.92 19.67
N GLN A 54 -2.89 -1.12 19.25
CA GLN A 54 -3.96 -0.20 19.61
C GLN A 54 -4.35 -0.41 21.08
N SER A 55 -4.17 0.63 21.91
CA SER A 55 -4.48 0.58 23.34
C SER A 55 -5.81 1.28 23.68
N ALA A 56 -6.27 2.19 22.81
CA ALA A 56 -7.60 2.80 22.86
C ALA A 56 -8.10 3.15 21.46
N ILE A 57 -9.33 3.67 21.34
CA ILE A 57 -9.97 3.96 20.04
C ILE A 57 -9.13 4.88 19.13
N SER A 58 -8.37 5.79 19.72
CA SER A 58 -7.51 6.77 19.03
C SER A 58 -6.07 6.76 19.55
N THR A 59 -5.64 5.69 20.22
CA THR A 59 -4.29 5.61 20.79
C THR A 59 -3.57 4.35 20.32
N ILE A 60 -2.37 4.53 19.79
CA ILE A 60 -1.43 3.45 19.45
C ILE A 60 -0.21 3.52 20.37
N GLU A 61 0.20 2.36 20.88
CA GLU A 61 1.52 2.16 21.46
C GLU A 61 2.47 1.63 20.38
N ALA A 62 3.59 2.33 20.19
CA ALA A 62 4.63 1.96 19.26
C ALA A 62 5.91 1.63 20.04
N GLU A 63 6.47 0.45 19.79
CA GLU A 63 7.78 0.04 20.26
C GLU A 63 8.68 -0.23 19.06
N ALA A 64 9.97 0.10 19.12
CA ALA A 64 10.90 -0.21 18.05
C ALA A 64 12.30 -0.64 18.52
N TRP A 65 12.96 -1.41 17.67
CA TRP A 65 14.31 -1.96 17.87
C TRP A 65 15.21 -1.65 16.67
N GLY A 66 16.51 -1.53 16.93
CA GLY A 66 17.53 -1.27 15.90
C GLY A 66 18.03 0.18 15.89
N PRO A 67 19.05 0.47 15.06
CA PRO A 67 19.63 1.81 14.94
C PRO A 67 18.60 2.89 14.55
N GLY A 68 17.61 2.52 13.73
CA GLY A 68 16.54 3.43 13.30
C GLY A 68 15.33 3.51 14.23
N ALA A 69 15.39 2.96 15.45
CA ALA A 69 14.21 2.82 16.32
C ALA A 69 13.55 4.16 16.67
N GLU A 70 14.34 5.21 16.89
CA GLU A 70 13.83 6.55 17.20
C GLU A 70 13.03 7.12 16.02
N CYS A 71 13.61 7.11 14.81
CA CYS A 71 12.92 7.53 13.60
C CYS A 71 11.66 6.70 13.33
N ALA A 72 11.75 5.37 13.54
CA ALA A 72 10.63 4.47 13.31
C ALA A 72 9.42 4.81 14.18
N VAL A 73 9.60 5.08 15.48
CA VAL A 73 8.46 5.47 16.34
C VAL A 73 8.03 6.92 16.14
N ALA A 74 8.93 7.80 15.68
CA ALA A 74 8.66 9.23 15.54
C ALA A 74 8.02 9.62 14.20
N VAL A 75 8.29 8.86 13.13
CA VAL A 75 7.91 9.20 11.76
C VAL A 75 7.12 8.06 11.11
N ASP A 76 7.72 6.87 11.00
CA ASP A 76 7.10 5.74 10.28
C ASP A 76 5.83 5.23 10.96
N ALA A 77 5.86 5.08 12.29
CA ALA A 77 4.71 4.60 13.04
C ALA A 77 3.52 5.56 12.94
N PRO A 78 3.64 6.89 13.19
CA PRO A 78 2.55 7.83 12.96
C PRO A 78 1.96 7.78 11.54
N GLY A 79 2.82 7.66 10.52
CA GLY A 79 2.39 7.52 9.14
C GLY A 79 1.61 6.23 8.89
N ALA A 80 2.13 5.10 9.34
CA ALA A 80 1.53 3.78 9.10
C ALA A 80 0.18 3.57 9.80
N VAL A 81 -0.11 4.36 10.85
CA VAL A 81 -1.40 4.32 11.57
C VAL A 81 -2.36 5.43 11.17
N GLY A 82 -2.00 6.26 10.18
CA GLY A 82 -2.89 7.29 9.64
C GLY A 82 -2.95 8.59 10.45
N SER A 83 -1.92 8.91 11.25
CA SER A 83 -1.89 10.15 12.07
C SER A 83 -1.95 11.44 11.24
N PHE A 84 -1.63 11.35 9.95
CA PHE A 84 -1.62 12.48 9.02
C PHE A 84 -2.82 12.50 8.09
N ASP A 85 -3.78 11.59 8.28
CA ASP A 85 -5.03 11.60 7.55
C ASP A 85 -6.05 12.51 8.24
N ASP A 86 -6.72 13.35 7.46
CA ASP A 86 -7.82 14.19 7.92
C ASP A 86 -9.07 13.92 7.06
N PRO A 87 -10.01 13.12 7.58
CA PRO A 87 -11.19 12.73 6.85
C PRO A 87 -12.36 13.70 7.11
N THR A 88 -12.17 14.79 7.88
CA THR A 88 -13.26 15.70 8.30
C THR A 88 -13.91 16.45 7.15
N SER A 89 -13.17 16.73 6.07
CA SER A 89 -13.70 17.36 4.86
C SER A 89 -14.50 16.41 3.97
N PHE A 90 -14.57 15.11 4.30
CA PHE A 90 -15.31 14.13 3.51
C PHE A 90 -16.82 14.28 3.69
N VAL A 91 -17.53 14.44 2.57
CA VAL A 91 -19.00 14.49 2.54
C VAL A 91 -19.50 13.31 1.74
N ALA A 92 -20.19 12.38 2.40
CA ALA A 92 -20.86 11.27 1.73
C ALA A 92 -22.12 11.78 1.03
N ARG A 93 -22.15 11.73 -0.31
CA ARG A 93 -23.26 12.24 -1.14
C ARG A 93 -24.21 11.15 -1.59
N ASP A 94 -23.69 9.93 -1.76
CA ASP A 94 -24.43 8.75 -2.20
C ASP A 94 -24.80 7.86 -0.98
N PRO A 95 -25.99 7.22 -0.95
CA PRO A 95 -26.40 6.37 0.16
C PRO A 95 -25.45 5.20 0.47
N MET A 96 -24.88 4.55 -0.56
CA MET A 96 -23.93 3.45 -0.37
C MET A 96 -22.60 3.97 0.18
N VAL A 97 -22.15 5.15 -0.27
CA VAL A 97 -20.97 5.80 0.31
C VAL A 97 -21.21 6.22 1.75
N ALA A 98 -22.41 6.72 2.08
CA ALA A 98 -22.77 7.08 3.44
C ALA A 98 -22.77 5.86 4.38
N LEU A 99 -23.25 4.71 3.89
CA LEU A 99 -23.18 3.44 4.62
C LEU A 99 -21.72 2.99 4.82
N ALA A 100 -20.93 2.97 3.75
CA ALA A 100 -19.51 2.60 3.82
C ALA A 100 -18.73 3.52 4.76
N TRP A 101 -19.01 4.82 4.74
CA TRP A 101 -18.45 5.80 5.67
C TRP A 101 -18.84 5.52 7.13
N ARG A 102 -20.12 5.27 7.39
CA ARG A 102 -20.60 4.90 8.74
C ARG A 102 -19.86 3.68 9.29
N ASP A 103 -19.58 2.69 8.44
CA ASP A 103 -19.03 1.40 8.87
C ASP A 103 -17.49 1.39 8.88
N HIS A 104 -16.85 2.26 8.09
CA HIS A 104 -15.40 2.21 7.85
C HIS A 104 -14.65 3.54 7.97
N ARG A 105 -15.26 4.60 8.52
CA ARG A 105 -14.55 5.89 8.79
C ARG A 105 -13.33 5.78 9.70
N THR A 106 -13.16 4.66 10.42
CA THR A 106 -11.97 4.38 11.24
C THR A 106 -10.83 3.77 10.43
N VAL A 107 -11.03 3.45 9.16
CA VAL A 107 -9.95 3.03 8.26
C VAL A 107 -9.34 4.29 7.66
N LEU A 108 -8.13 4.64 8.11
CA LEU A 108 -7.44 5.86 7.72
C LEU A 108 -6.49 5.63 6.54
N LEU A 109 -6.10 6.70 5.86
CA LEU A 109 -5.04 6.66 4.86
C LEU A 109 -3.66 6.58 5.51
N THR A 110 -2.82 5.66 5.04
CA THR A 110 -1.45 5.51 5.54
C THR A 110 -0.47 6.45 4.85
N ARG A 111 0.62 6.76 5.55
CA ARG A 111 1.88 7.22 4.95
C ARG A 111 3.01 6.25 5.29
N ALA A 112 3.85 5.94 4.32
CA ALA A 112 4.94 4.98 4.48
C ALA A 112 6.06 5.30 3.48
N ASP A 113 7.22 4.66 3.63
CA ASP A 113 8.27 4.69 2.60
C ASP A 113 7.67 4.25 1.23
N PRO A 114 7.67 5.14 0.22
CA PRO A 114 7.12 4.84 -1.09
C PRO A 114 7.93 3.80 -1.88
N PHE A 115 9.21 3.58 -1.54
CA PHE A 115 10.04 2.62 -2.27
C PHE A 115 9.51 1.18 -2.21
N PRO A 116 9.31 0.56 -1.03
CA PRO A 116 8.78 -0.80 -0.95
C PRO A 116 7.35 -0.93 -1.46
N VAL A 117 6.54 0.12 -1.34
CA VAL A 117 5.17 0.15 -1.91
C VAL A 117 5.24 0.13 -3.43
N LEU A 118 6.11 0.92 -4.05
CA LEU A 118 6.32 0.92 -5.50
C LEU A 118 6.87 -0.42 -6.01
N VAL A 119 7.82 -1.03 -5.28
CA VAL A 119 8.28 -2.39 -5.59
C VAL A 119 7.12 -3.38 -5.59
N ALA A 120 6.29 -3.38 -4.55
CA ALA A 120 5.13 -4.27 -4.47
C ALA A 120 4.14 -4.02 -5.61
N ALA A 121 3.81 -2.76 -5.90
CA ALA A 121 2.91 -2.41 -7.00
C ALA A 121 3.45 -2.89 -8.37
N VAL A 122 4.76 -2.75 -8.63
CA VAL A 122 5.37 -3.30 -9.86
C VAL A 122 5.24 -4.82 -9.94
N LEU A 123 5.40 -5.53 -8.82
CA LEU A 123 5.23 -6.98 -8.78
C LEU A 123 3.76 -7.42 -9.01
N GLU A 124 2.81 -6.58 -8.64
CA GLU A 124 1.36 -6.82 -8.76
C GLU A 124 0.80 -6.55 -10.17
N GLN A 125 1.55 -5.86 -11.04
CA GLN A 125 1.09 -5.53 -12.39
C GLN A 125 0.69 -6.76 -13.22
N LYS A 126 -0.58 -6.78 -13.67
CA LYS A 126 -1.14 -7.75 -14.65
C LYS A 126 -0.95 -9.23 -14.25
N VAL A 127 -0.88 -9.54 -12.97
CA VAL A 127 -0.76 -10.91 -12.44
C VAL A 127 -1.76 -11.17 -11.33
N MET A 128 -1.94 -12.44 -10.96
CA MET A 128 -2.78 -12.78 -9.83
C MET A 128 -2.09 -12.35 -8.52
N GLY A 129 -2.86 -11.86 -7.54
CA GLY A 129 -2.31 -11.43 -6.25
C GLY A 129 -1.49 -12.50 -5.52
N THR A 130 -1.80 -13.79 -5.70
CA THR A 130 -0.99 -14.89 -5.15
C THR A 130 0.39 -15.02 -5.79
N GLU A 131 0.50 -14.71 -7.09
CA GLU A 131 1.76 -14.73 -7.83
C GLU A 131 2.62 -13.55 -7.40
N ALA A 132 2.02 -12.35 -7.32
CA ALA A 132 2.68 -11.15 -6.84
C ALA A 132 3.21 -11.31 -5.40
N ARG A 133 2.40 -11.86 -4.48
CA ARG A 133 2.84 -12.16 -3.10
C ARG A 133 3.95 -13.21 -3.05
N THR A 134 3.97 -14.15 -4.00
CA THR A 134 5.07 -15.12 -4.09
C THR A 134 6.36 -14.47 -4.58
N ALA A 135 6.26 -13.62 -5.60
CA ALA A 135 7.40 -12.83 -6.08
C ALA A 135 7.93 -11.89 -4.99
N TRP A 136 7.05 -11.18 -4.26
CA TRP A 136 7.43 -10.33 -3.12
C TRP A 136 8.27 -11.09 -2.10
N ARG A 137 7.77 -12.23 -1.61
CA ARG A 137 8.48 -13.08 -0.64
C ARG A 137 9.86 -13.50 -1.15
N ARG A 138 9.96 -13.89 -2.42
CA ARG A 138 11.20 -14.34 -3.05
C ARG A 138 12.21 -13.19 -3.21
N VAL A 139 11.74 -12.02 -3.67
CA VAL A 139 12.56 -10.81 -3.79
C VAL A 139 13.09 -10.38 -2.42
N VAL A 140 12.22 -10.26 -1.40
CA VAL A 140 12.66 -9.88 -0.05
C VAL A 140 13.68 -10.86 0.51
N ARG A 141 13.46 -12.17 0.39
CA ARG A 141 14.41 -13.18 0.89
C ARG A 141 15.77 -13.10 0.20
N MET A 142 15.79 -12.72 -1.08
CA MET A 142 17.03 -12.60 -1.86
C MET A 142 17.76 -11.28 -1.58
N THR A 143 17.04 -10.18 -1.31
CA THR A 143 17.63 -8.83 -1.30
C THR A 143 17.65 -8.18 0.06
N ALA A 144 16.90 -8.66 1.06
CA ALA A 144 16.84 -8.02 2.37
C ALA A 144 17.57 -8.78 3.47
N ASP A 145 18.18 -8.01 4.37
CA ASP A 145 18.74 -8.52 5.62
C ASP A 145 17.64 -8.80 6.65
N GLU A 146 17.99 -9.53 7.71
CA GLU A 146 17.12 -9.71 8.87
C GLU A 146 16.87 -8.36 9.56
N ALA A 147 15.65 -8.16 10.06
CA ALA A 147 15.28 -6.95 10.77
C ALA A 147 15.76 -7.00 12.23
N PRO A 148 16.08 -5.86 12.86
CA PRO A 148 16.57 -5.83 14.24
C PRO A 148 15.58 -6.41 15.28
N GLY A 149 16.10 -6.94 16.38
CA GLY A 149 15.31 -7.41 17.52
C GLY A 149 14.96 -8.91 17.52
N ASP A 150 15.44 -9.67 16.53
CA ASP A 150 15.23 -11.14 16.42
C ASP A 150 13.75 -11.55 16.48
N HIS A 151 12.91 -10.78 15.78
CA HIS A 151 11.47 -11.04 15.71
C HIS A 151 11.08 -11.88 14.50
N GLY A 152 12.04 -12.45 13.76
CA GLY A 152 11.79 -13.26 12.56
C GLY A 152 11.18 -12.49 11.40
N LEU A 153 11.50 -11.20 11.29
CA LEU A 153 11.13 -10.34 10.16
C LEU A 153 12.36 -9.98 9.34
N ARG A 154 12.18 -9.69 8.06
CA ARG A 154 13.18 -9.13 7.18
C ARG A 154 12.88 -7.67 6.87
N LEU A 155 13.93 -6.90 6.61
CA LEU A 155 13.76 -5.55 6.12
C LEU A 155 13.01 -5.53 4.78
N PRO A 156 12.41 -4.39 4.40
CA PRO A 156 12.00 -4.18 3.01
C PRO A 156 13.16 -4.40 2.03
N PRO A 157 12.87 -4.71 0.74
CA PRO A 157 13.90 -4.98 -0.26
C PRO A 157 15.00 -3.93 -0.26
N ASP A 158 16.27 -4.36 -0.28
CA ASP A 158 17.38 -3.44 -0.48
C ASP A 158 17.42 -2.99 -1.95
N ALA A 159 17.42 -1.67 -2.18
CA ALA A 159 17.33 -1.13 -3.52
C ALA A 159 18.56 -1.47 -4.38
N GLU A 160 19.76 -1.41 -3.81
CA GLU A 160 21.00 -1.67 -4.56
C GLU A 160 21.05 -3.14 -4.99
N ARG A 161 20.71 -4.06 -4.07
CA ARG A 161 20.64 -5.50 -4.39
C ARG A 161 19.54 -5.81 -5.40
N VAL A 162 18.38 -5.15 -5.34
CA VAL A 162 17.33 -5.31 -6.37
C VAL A 162 17.82 -4.83 -7.73
N ALA A 163 18.49 -3.66 -7.80
CA ALA A 163 19.00 -3.11 -9.04
C ALA A 163 20.10 -3.99 -9.68
N SER A 164 20.89 -4.68 -8.83
CA SER A 164 21.97 -5.57 -9.26
C SER A 164 21.48 -6.94 -9.73
N LEU A 165 20.23 -7.33 -9.50
CA LEU A 165 19.71 -8.63 -9.96
C LEU A 165 19.70 -8.69 -11.50
N PRO A 166 20.32 -9.73 -12.10
CA PRO A 166 20.18 -9.99 -13.52
C PRO A 166 18.73 -10.28 -13.91
N PRO A 167 18.30 -9.98 -15.16
CA PRO A 167 16.95 -10.30 -15.63
C PRO A 167 16.56 -11.79 -15.52
N SER A 168 17.54 -12.69 -15.71
CA SER A 168 17.34 -14.14 -15.52
C SER A 168 17.00 -14.47 -14.07
N GLU A 169 17.65 -13.81 -13.10
CA GLU A 169 17.36 -13.99 -11.68
C GLU A 169 15.94 -13.54 -11.34
N LEU A 170 15.56 -12.35 -11.81
CA LEU A 170 14.21 -11.83 -11.63
C LEU A 170 13.16 -12.79 -12.20
N THR A 171 13.43 -13.40 -13.35
CA THR A 171 12.58 -14.42 -13.95
C THR A 171 12.44 -15.64 -13.04
N ARG A 172 13.54 -16.14 -12.43
CA ARG A 172 13.49 -17.23 -11.44
C ARG A 172 12.65 -16.86 -10.21
N LEU A 173 12.64 -15.59 -9.82
CA LEU A 173 11.80 -15.09 -8.73
C LEU A 173 10.31 -14.93 -9.12
N GLY A 174 9.95 -15.14 -10.39
CA GLY A 174 8.58 -14.98 -10.92
C GLY A 174 8.29 -13.57 -11.45
N VAL A 175 9.33 -12.75 -11.63
CA VAL A 175 9.25 -11.38 -12.15
C VAL A 175 9.70 -11.40 -13.61
N THR A 176 8.74 -11.41 -14.52
CA THR A 176 8.98 -11.62 -15.96
C THR A 176 8.67 -10.39 -16.80
N GLY A 177 9.23 -10.35 -18.01
CA GLY A 177 8.93 -9.34 -19.03
C GLY A 177 9.26 -7.91 -18.57
N THR A 178 8.35 -6.98 -18.89
CA THR A 178 8.54 -5.54 -18.59
C THR A 178 8.65 -5.25 -17.10
N ARG A 179 8.01 -6.05 -16.23
CA ARG A 179 8.09 -5.88 -14.77
C ARG A 179 9.52 -6.00 -14.24
N ALA A 180 10.32 -6.91 -14.81
CA ALA A 180 11.72 -7.08 -14.39
C ALA A 180 12.55 -5.82 -14.72
N ALA A 181 12.33 -5.24 -15.90
CA ALA A 181 12.99 -4.00 -16.30
C ALA A 181 12.54 -2.82 -15.42
N THR A 182 11.23 -2.67 -15.19
CA THR A 182 10.67 -1.62 -14.32
C THR A 182 11.16 -1.74 -12.89
N LEU A 183 11.20 -2.95 -12.32
CA LEU A 183 11.66 -3.17 -10.95
C LEU A 183 13.12 -2.72 -10.77
N ARG A 184 14.00 -3.06 -11.73
CA ARG A 184 15.40 -2.61 -11.72
C ARG A 184 15.52 -1.10 -11.89
N GLU A 185 14.69 -0.50 -12.74
CA GLU A 185 14.70 0.95 -12.95
C GLU A 185 14.26 1.72 -11.70
N VAL A 186 13.16 1.30 -11.08
CA VAL A 186 12.70 1.81 -9.78
C VAL A 186 13.81 1.73 -8.73
N ALA A 187 14.49 0.58 -8.66
CA ALA A 187 15.57 0.32 -7.72
C ALA A 187 16.83 1.18 -7.90
N ARG A 188 16.98 1.91 -9.03
CA ARG A 188 18.07 2.87 -9.24
C ARG A 188 17.83 4.23 -8.59
N HIS A 189 16.59 4.53 -8.18
CA HIS A 189 16.22 5.86 -7.67
C HIS A 189 15.69 5.84 -6.22
N PRO A 190 16.20 5.03 -5.29
CA PRO A 190 15.57 4.85 -3.97
C PRO A 190 15.48 6.15 -3.18
N LYS A 191 16.53 6.98 -3.20
CA LYS A 191 16.55 8.27 -2.50
C LYS A 191 15.52 9.26 -3.06
N LYS A 192 15.37 9.31 -4.39
CA LYS A 192 14.37 10.19 -5.03
C LYS A 192 12.96 9.72 -4.75
N ILE A 193 12.74 8.40 -4.76
CA ILE A 193 11.45 7.81 -4.42
C ILE A 193 11.10 8.10 -2.97
N ALA A 194 12.01 7.86 -2.01
CA ALA A 194 11.79 8.15 -0.59
C ALA A 194 11.44 9.64 -0.35
N ALA A 195 12.10 10.55 -1.05
CA ALA A 195 11.82 11.99 -0.95
C ALA A 195 10.39 12.39 -1.38
N LEU A 196 9.69 11.56 -2.16
CA LEU A 196 8.30 11.83 -2.56
C LEU A 196 7.34 11.86 -1.37
N ALA A 197 7.67 11.24 -0.24
CA ALA A 197 6.85 11.27 0.97
C ALA A 197 6.59 12.69 1.50
N GLY A 198 7.48 13.65 1.19
CA GLY A 198 7.33 15.07 1.55
C GLY A 198 6.91 15.98 0.39
N ALA A 199 6.68 15.45 -0.81
CA ALA A 199 6.37 16.24 -1.99
C ALA A 199 4.85 16.49 -2.13
N PRO A 200 4.43 17.58 -2.79
CA PRO A 200 3.04 17.76 -3.21
C PRO A 200 2.56 16.58 -4.06
N PHE A 201 1.33 16.11 -3.84
CA PHE A 201 0.82 14.91 -4.50
C PHE A 201 0.91 14.98 -6.02
N ASN A 202 0.51 16.10 -6.64
CA ASN A 202 0.60 16.29 -8.09
C ASN A 202 2.04 16.14 -8.63
N GLU A 203 3.03 16.66 -7.91
CA GLU A 203 4.44 16.56 -8.27
C GLU A 203 4.95 15.13 -8.10
N ALA A 204 4.61 14.47 -6.99
CA ALA A 204 4.99 13.08 -6.74
C ALA A 204 4.44 12.13 -7.80
N ARG A 205 3.14 12.24 -8.12
CA ARG A 205 2.48 11.46 -9.17
C ARG A 205 3.06 11.74 -10.56
N SER A 206 3.38 13.00 -10.86
CA SER A 206 4.06 13.39 -12.11
C SER A 206 5.46 12.78 -12.20
N TRP A 207 6.20 12.73 -11.09
CA TRP A 207 7.52 12.13 -11.06
C TRP A 207 7.46 10.60 -11.23
N LEU A 208 6.56 9.93 -10.51
CA LEU A 208 6.37 8.47 -10.62
C LEU A 208 6.07 8.04 -12.06
N ARG A 209 5.17 8.74 -12.76
CA ARG A 209 4.79 8.42 -14.16
C ARG A 209 5.90 8.65 -15.18
N ARG A 210 7.02 9.29 -14.81
CA ARG A 210 8.21 9.39 -15.68
C ARG A 210 9.05 8.10 -15.66
N LEU A 211 8.86 7.22 -14.69
CA LEU A 211 9.58 5.96 -14.61
C LEU A 211 9.02 4.97 -15.66
N PRO A 212 9.87 4.37 -16.51
CA PRO A 212 9.46 3.37 -17.49
C PRO A 212 8.69 2.19 -16.86
N GLY A 213 7.44 2.01 -17.31
CA GLY A 213 6.55 0.94 -16.83
C GLY A 213 5.80 1.26 -15.54
N VAL A 214 5.88 2.50 -15.03
CA VAL A 214 4.99 3.01 -13.98
C VAL A 214 3.84 3.76 -14.65
N GLY A 215 2.70 3.08 -14.81
CA GLY A 215 1.47 3.64 -15.37
C GLY A 215 0.53 4.25 -14.32
N PRO A 216 -0.65 4.74 -14.74
CA PRO A 216 -1.64 5.36 -13.85
C PRO A 216 -2.01 4.50 -12.64
N TRP A 217 -2.26 3.20 -12.85
CA TRP A 217 -2.57 2.26 -11.77
C TRP A 217 -1.44 2.19 -10.72
N THR A 218 -0.20 1.94 -11.16
CA THR A 218 0.96 1.78 -10.25
C THR A 218 1.27 3.06 -9.49
N GLU A 219 1.16 4.21 -10.15
CA GLU A 219 1.34 5.50 -9.50
C GLU A 219 0.27 5.74 -8.43
N ALA A 220 -1.00 5.49 -8.75
CA ALA A 220 -2.11 5.66 -7.81
C ALA A 220 -1.97 4.76 -6.57
N GLU A 221 -1.50 3.52 -6.74
CA GLU A 221 -1.21 2.63 -5.60
C GLU A 221 -0.16 3.24 -4.65
N VAL A 222 0.91 3.85 -5.17
CA VAL A 222 1.90 4.54 -4.33
C VAL A 222 1.30 5.79 -3.71
N ALA A 223 0.56 6.59 -4.48
CA ALA A 223 -0.05 7.82 -4.00
C ALA A 223 -1.03 7.55 -2.84
N ARG A 224 -1.90 6.54 -2.96
CA ARG A 224 -2.85 6.17 -1.89
C ARG A 224 -2.14 5.57 -0.68
N LEU A 225 -1.27 4.58 -0.90
CA LEU A 225 -0.78 3.73 0.21
C LEU A 225 0.47 4.29 0.90
N ALA A 226 1.33 4.99 0.18
CA ALA A 226 2.58 5.54 0.73
C ALA A 226 2.53 7.04 0.98
N LEU A 227 1.83 7.80 0.13
CA LEU A 227 1.78 9.27 0.25
C LEU A 227 0.55 9.75 1.03
N GLY A 228 -0.51 8.92 1.10
CA GLY A 228 -1.78 9.28 1.73
C GLY A 228 -2.58 10.30 0.92
N ASP A 229 -2.51 10.21 -0.42
CA ASP A 229 -3.31 11.04 -1.33
C ASP A 229 -4.79 10.60 -1.28
N PRO A 230 -5.71 11.42 -0.73
CA PRO A 230 -7.12 11.05 -0.62
C PRO A 230 -7.86 11.08 -1.96
N ASP A 231 -7.24 11.61 -3.02
CA ASP A 231 -7.88 11.81 -4.34
C ASP A 231 -7.30 10.90 -5.44
N ALA A 232 -6.22 10.16 -5.15
CA ALA A 232 -5.66 9.21 -6.10
C ALA A 232 -6.62 8.02 -6.31
N VAL A 233 -6.91 7.68 -7.56
CA VAL A 233 -7.79 6.58 -7.96
C VAL A 233 -7.00 5.60 -8.82
N SER A 234 -7.11 4.30 -8.55
CA SER A 234 -6.37 3.24 -9.27
C SER A 234 -6.94 2.96 -10.66
N VAL A 235 -6.86 3.96 -11.56
CA VAL A 235 -7.30 3.85 -12.96
C VAL A 235 -6.54 2.73 -13.68
N GLY A 236 -7.26 1.87 -14.39
CA GLY A 236 -6.73 0.66 -15.01
C GLY A 236 -6.71 -0.56 -14.09
N ASP A 237 -7.28 -0.46 -12.89
CA ASP A 237 -7.55 -1.63 -12.04
C ASP A 237 -8.62 -2.52 -12.68
N PHE A 238 -8.44 -3.83 -12.59
CA PHE A 238 -9.33 -4.79 -13.25
C PHE A 238 -10.72 -4.90 -12.57
N HIS A 239 -10.79 -4.64 -11.27
CA HIS A 239 -11.99 -4.82 -10.47
C HIS A 239 -12.65 -3.50 -10.07
N LEU A 240 -11.86 -2.47 -9.78
CA LEU A 240 -12.33 -1.21 -9.22
C LEU A 240 -13.45 -0.55 -10.05
N PRO A 241 -13.37 -0.44 -11.39
CA PRO A 241 -14.45 0.18 -12.15
C PRO A 241 -15.80 -0.51 -11.97
N ASN A 242 -15.79 -1.85 -11.91
CA ASN A 242 -17.01 -2.63 -11.69
C ASN A 242 -17.51 -2.46 -10.25
N ILE A 243 -16.62 -2.38 -9.25
CA ILE A 243 -16.99 -2.15 -7.85
C ILE A 243 -17.68 -0.79 -7.69
N VAL A 244 -17.10 0.27 -8.25
CA VAL A 244 -17.63 1.63 -8.17
C VAL A 244 -18.95 1.74 -8.93
N ALA A 245 -19.02 1.23 -10.16
CA ALA A 245 -20.23 1.26 -10.97
C ALA A 245 -21.38 0.47 -10.29
N TRP A 246 -21.07 -0.66 -9.68
CA TRP A 246 -22.05 -1.43 -8.91
C TRP A 246 -22.51 -0.68 -7.67
N ALA A 247 -21.59 -0.13 -6.88
CA ALA A 247 -21.91 0.55 -5.63
C ALA A 247 -22.72 1.84 -5.84
N LEU A 248 -22.40 2.63 -6.86
CA LEU A 248 -22.96 3.97 -7.04
C LEU A 248 -24.06 4.05 -8.10
N ALA A 249 -24.18 3.05 -8.98
CA ALA A 249 -25.15 3.05 -10.06
C ALA A 249 -25.89 1.72 -10.26
N GLY A 250 -25.58 0.67 -9.48
CA GLY A 250 -26.15 -0.67 -9.68
C GLY A 250 -25.69 -1.34 -10.97
N GLU A 251 -24.64 -0.83 -11.61
CA GLU A 251 -24.12 -1.30 -12.89
C GLU A 251 -23.11 -2.43 -12.65
N THR A 252 -23.40 -3.63 -13.15
CA THR A 252 -22.50 -4.80 -12.94
C THR A 252 -21.14 -4.67 -13.65
N ARG A 253 -21.05 -3.81 -14.67
CA ARG A 253 -19.84 -3.57 -15.46
C ARG A 253 -19.60 -2.07 -15.56
N GLY A 254 -18.39 -1.66 -15.21
CA GLY A 254 -17.93 -0.28 -15.31
C GLY A 254 -16.67 -0.17 -16.17
N THR A 255 -16.49 0.98 -16.81
CA THR A 255 -15.22 1.40 -17.44
C THR A 255 -14.49 2.37 -16.52
N ASP A 256 -13.20 2.60 -16.76
CA ASP A 256 -12.45 3.64 -16.05
C ASP A 256 -13.12 5.01 -16.17
N ASP A 257 -13.61 5.36 -17.37
CA ASP A 257 -14.31 6.64 -17.60
C ASP A 257 -15.59 6.75 -16.76
N ARG A 258 -16.41 5.68 -16.74
CA ARG A 258 -17.65 5.64 -15.94
C ARG A 258 -17.36 5.70 -14.45
N MET A 259 -16.32 5.00 -13.99
CA MET A 259 -15.85 5.07 -12.61
C MET A 259 -15.45 6.50 -12.24
N LEU A 260 -14.68 7.19 -13.09
CA LEU A 260 -14.25 8.56 -12.84
C LEU A 260 -15.42 9.55 -12.84
N GLU A 261 -16.40 9.37 -13.74
CA GLU A 261 -17.65 10.14 -13.76
C GLU A 261 -18.41 10.00 -12.43
N LEU A 262 -18.61 8.77 -11.96
CA LEU A 262 -19.31 8.48 -10.70
C LEU A 262 -18.56 9.00 -9.46
N LEU A 263 -17.23 9.06 -9.53
CA LEU A 263 -16.39 9.60 -8.46
C LEU A 263 -16.23 11.12 -8.50
N GLU A 264 -16.61 11.80 -9.59
CA GLU A 264 -16.45 13.24 -9.74
C GLU A 264 -17.04 14.09 -8.60
N PRO A 265 -18.23 13.77 -8.03
CA PRO A 265 -18.78 14.49 -6.88
C PRO A 265 -17.90 14.46 -5.61
N TYR A 266 -16.90 13.59 -5.58
CA TYR A 266 -15.94 13.40 -4.48
C TYR A 266 -14.55 13.92 -4.81
N ARG A 267 -14.38 14.76 -5.84
CA ARG A 267 -13.08 15.37 -6.17
C ARG A 267 -12.38 15.94 -4.93
N GLY A 268 -11.11 15.57 -4.76
CA GLY A 268 -10.31 15.83 -3.56
C GLY A 268 -10.33 14.68 -2.54
N GLN A 269 -11.25 13.72 -2.69
CA GLN A 269 -11.49 12.59 -1.78
C GLN A 269 -11.86 11.29 -2.54
N ARG A 270 -11.61 11.21 -3.84
CA ARG A 270 -12.01 10.05 -4.67
C ARG A 270 -11.34 8.74 -4.25
N GLY A 271 -10.06 8.81 -3.90
CA GLY A 271 -9.31 7.70 -3.33
C GLY A 271 -9.85 7.23 -1.98
N ARG A 272 -10.43 8.13 -1.18
CA ARG A 272 -11.14 7.76 0.05
C ARG A 272 -12.40 6.96 -0.24
N VAL A 273 -13.19 7.33 -1.25
CA VAL A 273 -14.35 6.53 -1.67
C VAL A 273 -13.90 5.13 -2.07
N GLN A 274 -12.83 5.03 -2.87
CA GLN A 274 -12.22 3.74 -3.21
C GLN A 274 -11.86 2.94 -1.94
N LEU A 275 -11.15 3.53 -0.98
CA LEU A 275 -10.78 2.87 0.28
C LEU A 275 -12.00 2.39 1.07
N LEU A 276 -13.07 3.19 1.17
CA LEU A 276 -14.29 2.82 1.88
C LEU A 276 -15.02 1.66 1.20
N LEU A 277 -15.09 1.66 -0.14
CA LEU A 277 -15.72 0.57 -0.90
C LEU A 277 -14.90 -0.73 -0.80
N GLU A 278 -13.58 -0.65 -0.87
CA GLU A 278 -12.65 -1.77 -0.65
C GLU A 278 -12.82 -2.34 0.78
N ALA A 279 -12.88 -1.48 1.80
CA ALA A 279 -13.08 -1.88 3.20
C ALA A 279 -14.46 -2.50 3.48
N SER A 280 -15.47 -2.13 2.69
CA SER A 280 -16.83 -2.68 2.74
C SER A 280 -16.92 -4.08 2.13
N GLY A 281 -15.92 -4.51 1.36
CA GLY A 281 -15.97 -5.79 0.64
C GLY A 281 -17.07 -5.83 -0.43
N ILE A 282 -17.53 -4.68 -0.90
CA ILE A 282 -18.55 -4.59 -1.95
C ILE A 282 -17.94 -5.14 -3.24
N THR A 283 -18.62 -6.08 -3.86
CA THR A 283 -18.20 -6.66 -5.15
C THR A 283 -19.38 -6.71 -6.10
N ALA A 284 -19.14 -6.34 -7.37
CA ALA A 284 -20.12 -6.58 -8.42
C ALA A 284 -20.39 -8.10 -8.58
N PRO A 285 -21.64 -8.50 -8.89
CA PRO A 285 -21.97 -9.89 -9.22
C PRO A 285 -21.05 -10.44 -10.33
N ARG A 286 -20.55 -11.66 -10.16
CA ARG A 286 -19.64 -12.30 -11.12
C ARG A 286 -20.42 -13.21 -12.06
N PHE A 287 -20.39 -12.91 -13.35
CA PHE A 287 -20.86 -13.79 -14.41
C PHE A 287 -19.65 -14.26 -15.23
N GLY A 288 -19.22 -15.52 -15.06
CA GLY A 288 -18.14 -16.15 -15.85
C GLY A 288 -17.18 -17.06 -15.06
N PRO A 289 -16.47 -17.99 -15.74
CA PRO A 289 -15.51 -18.91 -15.11
C PRO A 289 -14.27 -18.18 -14.53
N LYS A 290 -13.70 -18.70 -13.43
CA LYS A 290 -12.51 -18.15 -12.77
C LYS A 290 -11.32 -18.14 -13.75
N LEU A 291 -10.53 -17.07 -13.78
CA LEU A 291 -9.23 -17.08 -14.48
C LEU A 291 -8.37 -18.20 -13.90
N GLU A 292 -8.03 -19.20 -14.72
CA GLU A 292 -7.16 -20.29 -14.33
C GLU A 292 -5.71 -19.82 -14.22
N ARG A 293 -4.96 -20.47 -13.32
CA ARG A 293 -3.53 -20.23 -13.11
C ARG A 293 -2.80 -20.48 -14.42
N ARG A 294 -2.04 -19.51 -14.93
CA ARG A 294 -1.17 -19.74 -16.08
C ARG A 294 0.01 -20.61 -15.64
N THR A 295 0.03 -21.87 -16.07
CA THR A 295 1.21 -22.73 -15.97
C THR A 295 2.18 -22.34 -17.08
N PHE A 296 3.30 -21.72 -16.71
CA PHE A 296 4.46 -21.64 -17.59
C PHE A 296 5.34 -22.87 -17.29
N PHE A 297 5.43 -23.78 -18.27
CA PHE A 297 6.44 -24.85 -18.28
C PHE A 297 7.79 -24.26 -18.68
#